data_AF-A0A2R6N849-F1
#
_entry.id   AF-A0A2R6N849-F1
#
_cell.length_a   1.000
_cell.length_b   1.000
_cell.length_c   1.000
_cell.angle_alpha   90.00
_cell.angle_beta   90.00
_cell.angle_gamma   90.00
#
_symmetry.space_group_name_H-M   'P 1'
#
loop_
_entity.id
_entity.type
_entity.pdbx_description
1 polymer ?
#
loop_
_entity_poly.entity_id
_entity_poly.type
_entity_poly.pdbx_seq_one_letter_code
_entity_poly.pdbx_strand_id
1 'polypeptide(L)'
;MSDRSTGVFNPFTMALDTQRQSFEAAAEAVEKTTVAPEQLNRMLSVEVGETPSEVVYTENKLELLHYEPRTDQQHDVPILVIYALINKPFILDLQPDRSVIRRLLEAGFDVYMIDWNEPSRLDQHLTLDDYVNRYIDNCVDEVREASGRDSINVLGYCMGGTMSAMYAALHPEKVRNLGLMAAGLCFDDTGGVLELWGDEEFFSPDDLRAIYGNASAEMLDVGFALMDPVSNYVSKYVRLYDNLDNDDFVANFGRMERWLSEGIDVAGATFAQFVE
;
A
#
# COMPACT_ATOMS: atom_id res chain seq x y z
N MET A 1 -35.33 -2.78 44.44
CA MET A 1 -36.45 -3.56 43.87
C MET A 1 -36.18 -3.68 42.38
N SER A 2 -36.04 -4.92 41.92
CA SER A 2 -35.68 -5.32 40.55
C SER A 2 -36.79 -4.96 39.57
N ASP A 3 -36.48 -4.20 38.51
CA ASP A 3 -37.33 -4.13 37.32
C ASP A 3 -36.64 -4.90 36.18
N ARG A 4 -37.02 -6.18 36.04
CA ARG A 4 -36.71 -7.03 34.89
C ARG A 4 -37.92 -6.96 33.98
N SER A 5 -37.90 -6.11 32.95
CA SER A 5 -38.89 -6.19 31.87
C SER A 5 -38.54 -7.38 30.98
N THR A 6 -39.08 -8.54 31.32
CA THR A 6 -39.09 -9.74 30.48
C THR A 6 -39.88 -9.45 29.20
N GLY A 7 -39.18 -9.34 28.07
CA GLY A 7 -39.82 -9.32 26.74
C GLY A 7 -40.64 -10.59 26.55
N VAL A 8 -41.94 -10.42 26.31
CA VAL A 8 -42.87 -11.53 26.10
C VAL A 8 -42.56 -12.17 24.75
N PHE A 9 -42.14 -13.44 24.77
CA PHE A 9 -41.96 -14.24 23.57
C PHE A 9 -43.32 -14.49 22.92
N ASN A 10 -43.63 -13.80 21.81
CA ASN A 10 -44.88 -13.96 21.06
C ASN A 10 -44.63 -14.74 19.76
N PRO A 11 -45.06 -16.01 19.68
CA PRO A 11 -44.81 -16.87 18.51
C PRO A 11 -45.54 -16.39 17.24
N PHE A 12 -46.58 -15.55 17.36
CA PHE A 12 -47.31 -15.02 16.21
C PHE A 12 -46.62 -13.81 15.56
N THR A 13 -45.91 -12.98 16.34
CA THR A 13 -45.09 -11.91 15.76
C THR A 13 -43.82 -12.48 15.14
N MET A 14 -43.22 -13.51 15.74
CA MET A 14 -42.04 -14.20 15.20
C MET A 14 -42.26 -14.68 13.75
N ALA A 15 -43.41 -15.28 13.44
CA ALA A 15 -43.72 -15.74 12.08
C ALA A 15 -43.85 -14.59 11.08
N LEU A 16 -44.49 -13.48 11.47
CA LEU A 16 -44.64 -12.27 10.65
C LEU A 16 -43.31 -11.54 10.48
N ASP A 17 -42.51 -11.42 11.53
CA ASP A 17 -41.19 -10.80 11.51
C ASP A 17 -40.23 -11.61 10.63
N THR A 18 -40.25 -12.95 10.73
CA THR A 18 -39.47 -13.85 9.86
C THR A 18 -39.89 -13.72 8.40
N GLN A 19 -41.20 -13.66 8.13
CA GLN A 19 -41.71 -13.51 6.77
C GLN A 19 -41.33 -12.14 6.18
N ARG A 20 -41.45 -11.07 6.96
CA ARG A 20 -41.03 -9.72 6.56
C ARG A 20 -39.53 -9.67 6.26
N GLN A 21 -38.69 -10.17 7.16
CA GLN A 21 -37.23 -10.25 6.93
C GLN A 21 -36.90 -11.06 5.68
N SER A 22 -37.61 -12.15 5.42
CA SER A 22 -37.42 -12.97 4.22
C SER A 22 -37.78 -12.20 2.94
N PHE A 23 -38.85 -11.40 2.97
CA PHE A 23 -39.23 -10.55 1.85
C PHE A 23 -38.25 -9.39 1.62
N GLU A 24 -37.80 -8.74 2.70
CA GLU A 24 -36.80 -7.66 2.64
C GLU A 24 -35.48 -8.20 2.07
N ALA A 25 -34.99 -9.35 2.55
CA ALA A 25 -33.79 -10.01 2.02
C ALA A 25 -33.94 -10.44 0.55
N ALA A 26 -35.13 -10.91 0.15
CA ALA A 26 -35.38 -11.27 -1.25
C ALA A 26 -35.41 -10.04 -2.17
N ALA A 27 -35.99 -8.93 -1.71
CA ALA A 27 -35.99 -7.67 -2.45
C ALA A 27 -34.56 -7.12 -2.62
N GLU A 28 -33.79 -7.09 -1.54
CA GLU A 28 -32.38 -6.69 -1.55
C GLU A 28 -31.54 -7.58 -2.49
N ALA A 29 -31.75 -8.90 -2.47
CA ALA A 29 -31.06 -9.82 -3.37
C ALA A 29 -31.38 -9.55 -4.85
N VAL A 30 -32.63 -9.23 -5.18
CA VAL A 30 -33.05 -8.87 -6.55
C VAL A 30 -32.41 -7.56 -6.98
N GLU A 31 -32.41 -6.55 -6.11
CA GLU A 31 -31.77 -5.25 -6.38
C GLU A 31 -30.27 -5.42 -6.65
N LYS A 32 -29.54 -6.09 -5.75
CA LYS A 32 -28.10 -6.37 -5.90
C LYS A 32 -27.78 -7.17 -7.17
N THR A 33 -28.60 -8.16 -7.51
CA THR A 33 -28.43 -8.96 -8.74
C THR A 33 -28.58 -8.09 -9.99
N THR A 34 -29.44 -7.07 -9.94
CA THR A 34 -29.69 -6.18 -11.07
C THR A 34 -28.53 -5.22 -11.31
N VAL A 35 -27.90 -4.71 -10.25
CA VAL A 35 -26.76 -3.77 -10.36
C VAL A 35 -25.41 -4.47 -10.50
N ALA A 36 -25.29 -5.76 -10.14
CA ALA A 36 -24.02 -6.49 -10.13
C ALA A 36 -23.20 -6.42 -11.44
N PRO A 37 -23.79 -6.55 -12.65
CA PRO A 37 -23.01 -6.46 -13.89
C PRO A 37 -22.38 -5.06 -14.11
N GLU A 38 -23.10 -4.00 -13.76
CA GLU A 38 -22.61 -2.62 -13.87
C GLU A 38 -21.49 -2.36 -12.85
N GLN A 39 -21.70 -2.79 -11.61
CA GLN A 39 -20.72 -2.66 -10.53
C GLN A 39 -19.43 -3.45 -10.82
N LEU A 40 -19.55 -4.63 -11.43
CA LEU A 40 -18.38 -5.39 -11.89
C LEU A 40 -17.59 -4.62 -12.95
N ASN A 41 -18.27 -4.05 -13.94
CA ASN A 41 -17.59 -3.20 -14.94
C ASN A 41 -16.90 -2.01 -14.29
N ARG A 42 -17.55 -1.36 -13.31
CA ARG A 42 -16.95 -0.24 -12.58
C ARG A 42 -15.66 -0.62 -11.86
N MET A 43 -15.63 -1.78 -11.18
CA MET A 43 -14.41 -2.28 -10.53
C MET A 43 -13.28 -2.54 -11.53
N LEU A 44 -13.60 -3.03 -12.72
CA LEU A 44 -12.62 -3.32 -13.77
C LEU A 44 -12.12 -2.07 -14.50
N SER A 45 -12.91 -0.99 -14.51
CA SER A 45 -12.58 0.26 -15.21
C SER A 45 -12.01 1.36 -14.29
N VAL A 46 -11.57 1.02 -13.08
CA VAL A 46 -11.06 2.03 -12.14
C VAL A 46 -9.72 2.60 -12.60
N GLU A 47 -9.65 3.92 -12.60
CA GLU A 47 -8.42 4.70 -12.81
C GLU A 47 -7.75 4.98 -11.45
N VAL A 48 -6.42 4.97 -11.45
CA VAL A 48 -5.51 5.16 -10.29
C VAL A 48 -4.26 5.90 -10.75
N GLY A 49 -3.55 6.59 -9.84
CA GLY A 49 -2.30 7.27 -10.16
C GLY A 49 -2.46 8.43 -11.14
N GLU A 50 -3.57 9.17 -11.03
CA GLU A 50 -3.94 10.20 -12.02
C GLU A 50 -3.24 11.54 -11.80
N THR A 51 -2.46 11.71 -10.72
CA THR A 51 -1.78 13.00 -10.49
C THR A 51 -0.68 13.19 -11.54
N PRO A 52 -0.76 14.26 -12.36
CA PRO A 52 0.22 14.49 -13.42
C PRO A 52 1.64 14.57 -12.86
N SER A 53 2.54 13.83 -13.50
CA SER A 53 3.97 13.81 -13.18
C SER A 53 4.78 13.57 -14.44
N GLU A 54 6.06 13.93 -14.34
CA GLU A 54 7.07 13.61 -15.35
C GLU A 54 8.22 12.82 -14.74
N VAL A 55 8.86 11.98 -15.55
CA VAL A 55 10.07 11.27 -15.16
C VAL A 55 11.26 12.20 -15.34
N VAL A 56 11.91 12.59 -14.24
CA VAL A 56 13.05 13.52 -14.25
C VAL A 56 14.40 12.81 -14.18
N TYR A 57 14.42 11.57 -13.67
CA TYR A 57 15.63 10.76 -13.58
C TYR A 57 15.29 9.28 -13.74
N THR A 58 16.21 8.51 -14.32
CA THR A 58 16.07 7.06 -14.46
C THR A 58 17.40 6.38 -14.17
N GLU A 59 17.34 5.24 -13.48
CA GLU A 59 18.51 4.38 -13.29
C GLU A 59 18.08 2.91 -13.28
N ASN A 60 18.63 2.10 -14.19
CA ASN A 60 18.16 0.72 -14.40
C ASN A 60 16.65 0.70 -14.73
N LYS A 61 15.82 0.31 -13.76
CA LYS A 61 14.35 0.27 -13.85
C LYS A 61 13.69 1.34 -12.99
N LEU A 62 14.45 1.97 -12.08
CA LEU A 62 13.97 3.05 -11.25
C LEU A 62 13.63 4.26 -12.12
N GLU A 63 12.50 4.87 -11.81
CA GLU A 63 12.06 6.17 -12.32
C GLU A 63 11.82 7.12 -11.15
N LEU A 64 12.42 8.32 -11.20
CA LEU A 64 12.12 9.40 -10.27
C LEU A 64 11.05 10.29 -10.89
N LEU A 65 9.87 10.28 -10.28
CA LEU A 65 8.73 11.07 -10.69
C LEU A 65 8.79 12.44 -10.02
N HIS A 66 8.55 13.51 -10.78
CA HIS A 66 8.31 14.86 -10.28
C HIS A 66 6.88 15.25 -10.60
N TYR A 67 6.11 15.63 -9.58
CA TYR A 67 4.69 15.94 -9.74
C TYR A 67 4.44 17.39 -10.09
N GLU A 68 3.45 17.63 -10.94
CA GLU A 68 3.06 19.00 -11.31
C GLU A 68 2.56 19.80 -10.09
N PRO A 69 3.11 21.01 -9.84
CA PRO A 69 2.69 21.88 -8.75
C PRO A 69 1.19 22.23 -8.81
N ARG A 70 0.54 22.36 -7.64
CA ARG A 70 -0.87 22.75 -7.53
C ARG A 70 -1.10 24.11 -6.88
N THR A 71 -0.02 24.84 -6.56
CA THR A 71 -0.04 26.16 -5.93
C THR A 71 0.94 27.10 -6.63
N ASP A 72 0.62 28.40 -6.66
CA ASP A 72 1.52 29.41 -7.26
C ASP A 72 2.82 29.62 -6.46
N GLN A 73 2.76 29.33 -5.15
CA GLN A 73 3.90 29.40 -4.25
C GLN A 73 4.09 28.04 -3.59
N GLN A 74 5.31 27.53 -3.62
CA GLN A 74 5.70 26.28 -2.98
C GLN A 74 6.67 26.55 -1.83
N HIS A 75 6.75 25.58 -0.91
CA HIS A 75 7.78 25.54 0.11
C HIS A 75 9.15 25.35 -0.53
N ASP A 76 10.14 25.99 0.10
CA ASP A 76 11.53 26.02 -0.37
C ASP A 76 12.20 24.64 -0.42
N VAL A 77 11.79 23.71 0.43
CA VAL A 77 12.43 22.39 0.59
C VAL A 77 11.47 21.31 0.08
N PRO A 78 11.86 20.53 -0.96
CA PRO A 78 11.01 19.51 -1.54
C PRO A 78 10.85 18.30 -0.61
N ILE A 79 9.91 17.42 -0.96
CA ILE A 79 9.70 16.11 -0.34
C ILE A 79 10.02 15.03 -1.38
N LEU A 80 10.93 14.11 -1.02
CA LEU A 80 11.14 12.86 -1.72
C LEU A 80 10.38 11.73 -1.02
N VAL A 81 9.45 11.10 -1.73
CA VAL A 81 8.72 9.92 -1.27
C VAL A 81 9.48 8.66 -1.68
N ILE A 82 9.91 7.89 -0.68
CA ILE A 82 10.61 6.61 -0.86
C ILE A 82 9.60 5.50 -0.58
N TYR A 83 9.09 4.91 -1.66
CA TYR A 83 8.05 3.89 -1.57
C TYR A 83 8.62 2.49 -1.27
N ALA A 84 7.76 1.53 -0.92
CA ALA A 84 8.14 0.14 -0.68
C ALA A 84 8.45 -0.61 -1.98
N LEU A 85 9.23 -1.69 -1.89
CA LEU A 85 9.63 -2.50 -3.06
C LEU A 85 8.56 -3.51 -3.51
N ILE A 86 7.60 -3.84 -2.64
CA ILE A 86 6.70 -5.00 -2.82
C ILE A 86 5.47 -4.69 -3.67
N ASN A 87 5.04 -3.43 -3.78
CA ASN A 87 3.81 -3.06 -4.48
C ASN A 87 4.03 -1.82 -5.34
N LYS A 88 3.05 -1.47 -6.18
CA LYS A 88 3.08 -0.21 -6.91
C LYS A 88 2.81 1.00 -6.01
N PRO A 89 3.44 2.15 -6.30
CA PRO A 89 3.36 3.35 -5.45
C PRO A 89 2.01 4.08 -5.51
N PHE A 90 1.15 3.76 -6.48
CA PHE A 90 -0.13 4.45 -6.66
C PHE A 90 -1.11 4.30 -5.47
N ILE A 91 -0.83 3.49 -4.44
CA ILE A 91 -1.60 3.54 -3.19
C ILE A 91 -1.54 4.93 -2.52
N LEU A 92 -0.44 5.65 -2.70
CA LEU A 92 -0.28 7.02 -2.22
C LEU A 92 -0.96 8.04 -3.15
N ASP A 93 -1.46 7.60 -4.30
CA ASP A 93 -2.18 8.40 -5.30
C ASP A 93 -3.41 7.65 -5.85
N LEU A 94 -4.18 7.02 -4.94
CA LEU A 94 -5.19 6.03 -5.32
C LEU A 94 -6.38 6.64 -6.08
N GLN A 95 -6.89 7.76 -5.57
CA GLN A 95 -7.94 8.55 -6.20
C GLN A 95 -7.82 10.02 -5.75
N PRO A 96 -8.37 10.98 -6.52
CA PRO A 96 -8.20 12.41 -6.27
C PRO A 96 -8.48 12.91 -4.84
N ASP A 97 -9.51 12.39 -4.18
CA ASP A 97 -9.88 12.76 -2.80
C ASP A 97 -9.14 11.96 -1.72
N ARG A 98 -8.43 10.89 -2.11
CA ARG A 98 -7.63 9.99 -1.25
C ARG A 98 -6.21 9.82 -1.78
N SER A 99 -5.59 10.91 -2.19
CA SER A 99 -4.20 10.94 -2.65
C SER A 99 -3.33 11.69 -1.67
N VAL A 100 -2.35 11.00 -1.07
CA VAL A 100 -1.35 11.61 -0.20
C VAL A 100 -0.49 12.59 -1.01
N ILE A 101 -0.10 12.20 -2.22
CA ILE A 101 0.67 13.05 -3.14
C ILE A 101 -0.08 14.36 -3.41
N ARG A 102 -1.36 14.28 -3.80
CA ARG A 102 -2.16 15.46 -4.08
C ARG A 102 -2.33 16.35 -2.86
N ARG A 103 -2.48 15.77 -1.65
CA ARG A 103 -2.55 16.56 -0.41
C ARG A 103 -1.25 17.31 -0.12
N LEU A 104 -0.10 16.70 -0.39
CA LEU A 104 1.19 17.37 -0.26
C LEU A 104 1.33 18.53 -1.26
N LEU A 105 0.94 18.31 -2.52
CA LEU A 105 0.94 19.36 -3.55
C LEU A 105 -0.02 20.50 -3.21
N GLU A 106 -1.24 20.20 -2.73
CA GLU A 106 -2.24 21.19 -2.28
C GLU A 106 -1.75 21.97 -1.04
N ALA A 107 -0.91 21.35 -0.20
CA ALA A 107 -0.25 22.02 0.92
C ALA A 107 0.95 22.89 0.49
N GLY A 108 1.30 22.89 -0.80
CA GLY A 108 2.38 23.69 -1.36
C GLY A 108 3.76 23.05 -1.29
N PHE A 109 3.87 21.73 -1.09
CA PHE A 109 5.15 21.06 -1.23
C PHE A 109 5.49 20.82 -2.71
N ASP A 110 6.78 20.81 -3.00
CA ASP A 110 7.34 20.26 -4.23
C ASP A 110 7.63 18.77 -4.01
N VAL A 111 7.02 17.89 -4.80
CA VAL A 111 6.91 16.47 -4.47
C VAL A 111 7.55 15.60 -5.55
N TYR A 112 8.45 14.74 -5.10
CA TYR A 112 9.09 13.71 -5.89
C TYR A 112 8.75 12.33 -5.33
N MET A 113 8.73 11.29 -6.16
CA MET A 113 8.53 9.92 -5.72
C MET A 113 9.41 8.96 -6.51
N ILE A 114 10.01 8.00 -5.80
CA ILE A 114 10.72 6.90 -6.44
C ILE A 114 9.70 5.82 -6.82
N ASP A 115 9.61 5.53 -8.11
CA ASP A 115 9.01 4.29 -8.62
C ASP A 115 10.13 3.30 -8.93
N TRP A 116 10.17 2.20 -8.19
CA TRP A 116 11.20 1.17 -8.33
C TRP A 116 11.02 0.32 -9.59
N ASN A 117 9.80 0.29 -10.13
CA ASN A 117 9.34 -0.69 -11.11
C ASN A 117 9.62 -2.14 -10.68
N GLU A 118 9.34 -3.10 -11.56
CA GLU A 118 9.50 -4.52 -11.27
C GLU A 118 10.94 -5.00 -11.51
N PRO A 119 11.62 -5.62 -10.52
CA PRO A 119 12.96 -6.15 -10.73
C PRO A 119 12.90 -7.37 -11.66
N SER A 120 13.90 -7.48 -12.53
CA SER A 120 14.12 -8.68 -13.32
C SER A 120 14.92 -9.70 -12.52
N ARG A 121 15.04 -10.92 -13.05
CA ARG A 121 15.94 -11.95 -12.50
C ARG A 121 17.42 -11.52 -12.44
N LEU A 122 17.84 -10.55 -13.26
CA LEU A 122 19.21 -10.04 -13.21
C LEU A 122 19.46 -9.18 -11.96
N ASP A 123 18.40 -8.65 -11.36
CA ASP A 123 18.45 -7.78 -10.20
C ASP A 123 18.39 -8.57 -8.88
N GLN A 124 18.29 -9.90 -8.91
CA GLN A 124 18.18 -10.77 -7.72
C GLN A 124 19.32 -10.60 -6.70
N HIS A 125 20.44 -10.02 -7.13
CA HIS A 125 21.62 -9.76 -6.30
C HIS A 125 21.68 -8.33 -5.75
N LEU A 126 20.71 -7.46 -6.07
CA LEU A 126 20.62 -6.14 -5.44
C LEU A 126 20.40 -6.32 -3.95
N THR A 127 21.19 -5.59 -3.18
CA THR A 127 21.21 -5.59 -1.70
C THR A 127 20.57 -4.32 -1.16
N LEU A 128 20.26 -4.30 0.14
CA LEU A 128 19.82 -3.07 0.83
C LEU A 128 20.84 -1.94 0.67
N ASP A 129 22.14 -2.25 0.61
CA ASP A 129 23.20 -1.26 0.36
C ASP A 129 23.05 -0.59 -1.02
N ASP A 130 22.73 -1.37 -2.07
CA ASP A 130 22.48 -0.82 -3.41
C ASP A 130 21.27 0.12 -3.42
N TYR A 131 20.19 -0.26 -2.73
CA TYR A 131 19.00 0.59 -2.63
C TYR A 131 19.28 1.86 -1.81
N VAL A 132 19.93 1.74 -0.65
CA VAL A 132 20.14 2.86 0.28
C VAL A 132 21.27 3.78 -0.16
N ASN A 133 22.45 3.25 -0.44
CA ASN A 133 23.66 4.05 -0.64
C ASN A 133 23.93 4.39 -2.11
N ARG A 134 23.16 3.82 -3.05
CA ARG A 134 23.23 4.18 -4.46
C ARG A 134 21.93 4.75 -4.95
N TYR A 135 20.85 3.95 -5.01
CA TYR A 135 19.63 4.41 -5.68
C TYR A 135 18.94 5.57 -4.96
N ILE A 136 18.72 5.44 -3.64
CA ILE A 136 18.17 6.53 -2.83
C ILE A 136 19.11 7.74 -2.85
N ASP A 137 20.42 7.54 -2.67
CA ASP A 137 21.38 8.65 -2.63
C ASP A 137 21.41 9.44 -3.94
N ASN A 138 21.40 8.75 -5.08
CA ASN A 138 21.32 9.36 -6.40
C ASN A 138 20.03 10.18 -6.55
N CYS A 139 18.86 9.63 -6.20
CA CYS A 139 17.61 10.38 -6.25
C CYS A 139 17.60 11.60 -5.33
N VAL A 140 18.19 11.48 -4.13
CA VAL A 140 18.31 12.61 -3.19
C VAL A 140 19.19 13.70 -3.79
N ASP A 141 20.31 13.35 -4.43
CA ASP A 141 21.18 14.32 -5.08
C ASP A 141 20.51 15.00 -6.27
N GLU A 142 19.77 14.27 -7.11
CA GLU A 142 18.97 14.85 -8.21
C GLU A 142 17.95 15.90 -7.69
N VAL A 143 17.23 15.57 -6.61
CA VAL A 143 16.24 16.50 -6.01
C VAL A 143 16.93 17.70 -5.36
N ARG A 144 18.09 17.51 -4.72
CA ARG A 144 18.90 18.60 -4.13
C ARG A 144 19.42 19.54 -5.19
N GLU A 145 19.95 19.01 -6.29
CA GLU A 145 20.44 19.80 -7.42
C GLU A 145 19.31 20.58 -8.10
N ALA A 146 18.17 19.92 -8.37
CA ALA A 146 17.01 20.57 -8.98
C ALA A 146 16.43 21.71 -8.11
N SER A 147 16.36 21.50 -6.79
CA SER A 147 15.82 22.49 -5.85
C SER A 147 16.85 23.53 -5.37
N GLY A 148 18.14 23.33 -5.66
CA GLY A 148 19.23 24.16 -5.14
C GLY A 148 19.37 24.11 -3.61
N ARG A 149 18.98 22.99 -2.98
CA ARG A 149 19.00 22.82 -1.52
C ARG A 149 20.05 21.82 -1.07
N ASP A 150 20.75 22.14 0.00
CA ASP A 150 21.73 21.24 0.60
C ASP A 150 21.09 20.02 1.30
N SER A 151 19.80 20.05 1.61
CA SER A 151 19.09 18.96 2.30
C SER A 151 17.61 18.99 1.96
N ILE A 152 16.96 17.83 1.85
CA ILE A 152 15.54 17.69 1.46
C ILE A 152 14.71 17.00 2.56
N ASN A 153 13.38 17.05 2.45
CA ASN A 153 12.53 16.23 3.30
C ASN A 153 12.38 14.84 2.68
N VAL A 154 12.40 13.80 3.50
CA VAL A 154 12.19 12.41 3.06
C VAL A 154 10.93 11.87 3.73
N LEU A 155 10.04 11.26 2.95
CA LEU A 155 8.87 10.53 3.43
C LEU A 155 8.98 9.07 3.00
N GLY A 156 9.26 8.18 3.95
CA GLY A 156 9.37 6.76 3.67
C GLY A 156 8.08 6.00 3.99
N TYR A 157 7.66 5.09 3.11
CA TYR A 157 6.46 4.26 3.28
C TYR A 157 6.80 2.76 3.38
N CYS A 158 6.29 2.10 4.42
CA CYS A 158 6.49 0.66 4.66
C CYS A 158 7.99 0.29 4.62
N MET A 159 8.41 -0.66 3.77
CA MET A 159 9.82 -1.02 3.57
C MET A 159 10.68 0.17 3.10
N GLY A 160 10.10 1.08 2.31
CA GLY A 160 10.74 2.34 1.95
C GLY A 160 11.00 3.25 3.15
N GLY A 161 10.18 3.14 4.20
CA GLY A 161 10.41 3.79 5.50
C GLY A 161 11.61 3.23 6.25
N THR A 162 11.78 1.91 6.27
CA THR A 162 12.96 1.26 6.84
C THR A 162 14.23 1.72 6.11
N MET A 163 14.23 1.69 4.78
CA MET A 163 15.35 2.17 3.96
C MET A 163 15.60 3.68 4.15
N SER A 164 14.54 4.49 4.29
CA SER A 164 14.68 5.93 4.57
C SER A 164 15.32 6.21 5.92
N ALA A 165 15.00 5.41 6.94
CA ALA A 165 15.61 5.53 8.25
C ALA A 165 17.11 5.16 8.22
N MET A 166 17.46 4.08 7.51
CA MET A 166 18.86 3.71 7.25
C MET A 166 19.59 4.84 6.52
N TYR A 167 19.01 5.36 5.44
CA TYR A 167 19.57 6.45 4.65
C TYR A 167 19.81 7.70 5.48
N ALA A 168 18.81 8.17 6.23
CA ALA A 168 18.91 9.36 7.06
C ALA A 168 19.94 9.22 8.20
N ALA A 169 20.19 8.00 8.67
CA ALA A 169 21.23 7.73 9.66
C ALA A 169 22.66 7.76 9.05
N LEU A 170 22.80 7.33 7.80
CA LEU A 170 24.07 7.28 7.07
C LEU A 170 24.45 8.63 6.44
N HIS A 171 23.45 9.40 5.97
CA HIS A 171 23.61 10.68 5.25
C HIS A 171 22.80 11.81 5.91
N PRO A 172 22.96 12.06 7.23
CA PRO A 172 22.14 13.03 7.97
C PRO A 172 22.25 14.46 7.45
N GLU A 173 23.34 14.81 6.77
CA GLU A 173 23.55 16.12 6.16
C GLU A 173 22.65 16.38 4.93
N LYS A 174 22.18 15.32 4.25
CA LYS A 174 21.32 15.41 3.07
C LYS A 174 19.82 15.39 3.43
N VAL A 175 19.47 15.01 4.66
CA VAL A 175 18.07 14.85 5.12
C VAL A 175 17.71 15.93 6.15
N ARG A 176 16.79 16.83 5.77
CA ARG A 176 16.28 17.89 6.65
C ARG A 176 15.26 17.39 7.66
N ASN A 177 14.29 16.61 7.19
CA ASN A 177 13.23 16.01 7.99
C ASN A 177 12.95 14.61 7.47
N LEU A 178 12.69 13.67 8.37
CA LEU A 178 12.29 12.31 8.05
C LEU A 178 10.86 12.06 8.55
N GLY A 179 9.95 11.76 7.63
CA GLY A 179 8.62 11.23 7.91
C GLY A 179 8.58 9.74 7.62
N LEU A 180 7.97 8.94 8.51
CA LEU A 180 7.83 7.50 8.34
C LEU A 180 6.35 7.12 8.43
N MET A 181 5.86 6.42 7.42
CA MET A 181 4.48 5.95 7.33
C MET A 181 4.46 4.43 7.25
N ALA A 182 3.82 3.77 8.22
CA ALA A 182 3.72 2.31 8.29
C ALA A 182 5.07 1.58 8.20
N ALA A 183 6.16 2.21 8.66
CA ALA A 183 7.52 1.67 8.55
C ALA A 183 7.84 0.72 9.72
N GLY A 184 8.37 -0.46 9.42
CA GLY A 184 8.97 -1.35 10.42
C GLY A 184 10.42 -0.95 10.69
N LEU A 185 10.76 -0.66 11.94
CA LEU A 185 12.13 -0.27 12.34
C LEU A 185 12.77 -1.22 13.36
N CYS A 186 11.94 -1.99 14.07
CA CYS A 186 12.36 -2.85 15.16
C CYS A 186 11.43 -4.06 15.17
N PHE A 187 12.03 -5.24 15.05
CA PHE A 187 11.38 -6.54 15.02
C PHE A 187 11.93 -7.31 16.24
N ASP A 188 11.27 -7.14 17.40
CA ASP A 188 11.84 -7.44 18.72
C ASP A 188 11.09 -8.60 19.40
N ASP A 189 11.13 -9.78 18.77
CA ASP A 189 10.47 -11.05 19.18
C ASP A 189 9.10 -10.85 19.84
N THR A 190 8.29 -9.94 19.28
CA THR A 190 7.04 -9.48 19.91
C THR A 190 5.88 -10.46 19.69
N GLY A 191 6.08 -11.48 18.87
CA GLY A 191 5.10 -12.50 18.51
C GLY A 191 4.20 -12.06 17.34
N GLY A 192 4.68 -11.17 16.47
CA GLY A 192 3.99 -10.80 15.25
C GLY A 192 3.88 -11.99 14.29
N VAL A 193 2.79 -12.10 13.52
CA VAL A 193 2.61 -13.25 12.61
C VAL A 193 3.72 -13.34 11.56
N LEU A 194 4.13 -12.20 10.97
CA LEU A 194 5.22 -12.17 9.99
C LEU A 194 6.58 -12.52 10.60
N GLU A 195 6.81 -12.12 11.84
CA GLU A 195 8.02 -12.44 12.60
C GLU A 195 8.09 -13.94 12.88
N LEU A 196 7.00 -14.55 13.36
CA LEU A 196 6.91 -16.01 13.58
C LEU A 196 7.07 -16.82 12.28
N TRP A 197 6.72 -16.26 11.13
CA TRP A 197 6.90 -16.92 9.83
C TRP A 197 8.27 -16.66 9.20
N GLY A 198 8.92 -15.56 9.56
CA GLY A 198 10.29 -15.25 9.18
C GLY A 198 11.34 -15.94 10.05
N ASP A 199 10.92 -16.61 11.13
CA ASP A 199 11.79 -17.32 12.06
C ASP A 199 12.67 -18.34 11.33
N GLU A 200 13.97 -18.26 11.59
CA GLU A 200 15.02 -19.08 10.97
C GLU A 200 14.84 -20.59 11.22
N GLU A 201 14.08 -21.00 12.24
CA GLU A 201 13.73 -22.41 12.48
C GLU A 201 12.84 -22.97 11.36
N PHE A 202 11.96 -22.13 10.78
CA PHE A 202 10.92 -22.57 9.84
C PHE A 202 11.09 -22.02 8.43
N PHE A 203 11.85 -20.94 8.26
CA PHE A 203 11.99 -20.24 6.99
C PHE A 203 13.43 -19.86 6.70
N SER A 204 13.91 -20.19 5.49
CA SER A 204 15.21 -19.75 4.99
C SER A 204 15.03 -18.85 3.78
N PRO A 205 15.35 -17.53 3.88
CA PRO A 205 15.31 -16.65 2.71
C PRO A 205 16.38 -17.02 1.67
N ASP A 206 17.48 -17.66 2.10
CA ASP A 206 18.53 -18.17 1.21
C ASP A 206 18.03 -19.30 0.30
N ASP A 207 17.21 -20.22 0.82
CA ASP A 207 16.60 -21.29 0.01
C ASP A 207 15.64 -20.71 -1.03
N LEU A 208 14.84 -19.71 -0.63
CA LEU A 208 13.96 -18.98 -1.56
C LEU A 208 14.77 -18.36 -2.69
N ARG A 209 15.84 -17.63 -2.35
CA ARG A 209 16.72 -16.99 -3.33
C ARG A 209 17.36 -18.04 -4.27
N ALA A 210 17.78 -19.19 -3.73
CA ALA A 210 18.38 -20.25 -4.54
C ALA A 210 17.41 -20.88 -5.55
N ILE A 211 16.11 -20.97 -5.21
CA ILE A 211 15.09 -21.61 -6.05
C ILE A 211 14.46 -20.62 -7.03
N TYR A 212 14.05 -19.44 -6.55
CA TYR A 212 13.24 -18.49 -7.30
C TYR A 212 14.04 -17.28 -7.82
N GLY A 213 15.18 -16.97 -7.21
CA GLY A 213 15.99 -15.78 -7.47
C GLY A 213 15.43 -14.55 -6.75
N ASN A 214 14.19 -14.17 -7.05
CA ASN A 214 13.46 -13.08 -6.37
C ASN A 214 12.42 -13.66 -5.40
N ALA A 215 12.06 -12.89 -4.38
CA ALA A 215 10.85 -13.11 -3.60
C ALA A 215 9.64 -12.68 -4.44
N SER A 216 8.82 -13.63 -4.86
CA SER A 216 7.72 -13.36 -5.78
C SER A 216 6.59 -12.58 -5.10
N ALA A 217 5.95 -11.69 -5.85
CA ALA A 217 4.77 -10.97 -5.39
C ALA A 217 3.68 -11.92 -4.87
N GLU A 218 3.41 -13.02 -5.59
CA GLU A 218 2.39 -14.02 -5.20
C GLU A 218 2.67 -14.62 -3.81
N MET A 219 3.93 -14.92 -3.50
CA MET A 219 4.28 -15.46 -2.19
C MET A 219 4.05 -14.41 -1.09
N LEU A 220 4.49 -13.18 -1.34
CA LEU A 220 4.35 -12.07 -0.39
C LEU A 220 2.87 -11.75 -0.14
N ASP A 221 2.05 -11.74 -1.19
CA ASP A 221 0.60 -11.51 -1.12
C ASP A 221 -0.09 -12.56 -0.25
N VAL A 222 0.25 -13.83 -0.42
CA VAL A 222 -0.26 -14.92 0.44
C VAL A 222 0.14 -14.68 1.89
N GLY A 223 1.40 -14.29 2.13
CA GLY A 223 1.88 -13.93 3.46
C GLY A 223 1.04 -12.82 4.10
N PHE A 224 0.89 -11.67 3.42
CA PHE A 224 0.12 -10.55 3.97
C PHE A 224 -1.37 -10.89 4.13
N ALA A 225 -1.97 -11.63 3.20
CA ALA A 225 -3.38 -12.00 3.27
C ALA A 225 -3.69 -12.91 4.47
N LEU A 226 -2.76 -13.81 4.82
CA LEU A 226 -2.91 -14.74 5.94
C LEU A 226 -2.67 -14.10 7.31
N MET A 227 -2.23 -12.83 7.39
CA MET A 227 -2.15 -12.11 8.67
C MET A 227 -3.54 -11.86 9.28
N ASP A 228 -4.56 -11.66 8.46
CA ASP A 228 -5.96 -11.55 8.88
C ASP A 228 -6.88 -12.27 7.87
N PRO A 229 -6.89 -13.61 7.88
CA PRO A 229 -7.52 -14.40 6.83
C PRO A 229 -9.05 -14.25 6.85
N VAL A 230 -9.66 -14.02 8.01
CA VAL A 230 -11.11 -13.82 8.12
C VAL A 230 -11.50 -12.47 7.55
N SER A 231 -10.73 -11.42 7.82
CA SER A 231 -11.01 -10.11 7.24
C SER A 231 -10.80 -10.14 5.73
N ASN A 232 -9.66 -10.68 5.28
CA ASN A 232 -9.22 -10.64 3.89
C ASN A 232 -10.00 -11.57 2.96
N TYR A 233 -10.39 -12.77 3.41
CA TYR A 233 -11.09 -13.75 2.55
C TYR A 233 -12.59 -13.86 2.76
N VAL A 234 -13.14 -13.35 3.87
CA VAL A 234 -14.57 -13.48 4.19
C VAL A 234 -15.22 -12.12 4.36
N SER A 235 -14.79 -11.36 5.37
CA SER A 235 -15.47 -10.12 5.78
C SER A 235 -15.43 -9.06 4.69
N LYS A 236 -14.34 -9.00 3.93
CA LYS A 236 -14.19 -8.10 2.77
C LYS A 236 -15.29 -8.30 1.72
N TYR A 237 -15.59 -9.55 1.34
CA TYR A 237 -16.62 -9.84 0.34
C TYR A 237 -18.04 -9.68 0.87
N VAL A 238 -18.25 -9.94 2.17
CA VAL A 238 -19.53 -9.62 2.83
C VAL A 238 -19.76 -8.11 2.80
N ARG A 239 -18.76 -7.30 3.16
CA ARG A 239 -18.85 -5.83 3.09
C ARG A 239 -19.09 -5.32 1.67
N LEU A 240 -18.47 -5.94 0.66
CA LEU A 240 -18.76 -5.62 -0.73
C LEU A 240 -20.22 -5.89 -1.07
N TYR A 241 -20.73 -7.06 -0.70
CA TYR A 241 -22.14 -7.39 -0.91
C TYR A 241 -23.06 -6.40 -0.20
N ASP A 242 -22.77 -6.03 1.04
CA ASP A 242 -23.58 -5.11 1.84
C ASP A 242 -23.59 -3.67 1.29
N ASN A 243 -22.61 -3.28 0.46
CA ASN A 243 -22.48 -1.92 -0.07
C ASN A 243 -22.50 -1.89 -1.61
N LEU A 244 -23.07 -2.92 -2.25
CA LEU A 244 -23.01 -3.12 -3.70
C LEU A 244 -23.82 -2.07 -4.48
N ASP A 245 -24.76 -1.41 -3.81
CA ASP A 245 -25.56 -0.27 -4.26
C ASP A 245 -24.83 1.08 -4.12
N ASN A 246 -23.68 1.12 -3.45
CA ASN A 246 -22.89 2.33 -3.26
C ASN A 246 -21.73 2.41 -4.27
N ASP A 247 -21.92 3.23 -5.29
CA ASP A 247 -20.98 3.43 -6.40
C ASP A 247 -19.57 3.83 -5.95
N ASP A 248 -19.46 4.75 -4.99
CA ASP A 248 -18.17 5.23 -4.47
C ASP A 248 -17.44 4.13 -3.69
N PHE A 249 -18.19 3.35 -2.90
CA PHE A 249 -17.64 2.21 -2.17
C PHE A 249 -17.11 1.15 -3.13
N VAL A 250 -17.90 0.76 -4.15
CA VAL A 250 -17.52 -0.26 -5.13
C VAL A 250 -16.32 0.19 -5.95
N ALA A 251 -16.26 1.46 -6.37
CA ALA A 251 -15.10 2.00 -7.08
C ALA A 251 -13.84 1.94 -6.21
N ASN A 252 -13.92 2.39 -4.94
CA ASN A 252 -12.79 2.31 -4.02
C ASN A 252 -12.38 0.86 -3.72
N PHE A 253 -13.34 -0.06 -3.61
CA PHE A 253 -13.06 -1.49 -3.48
C PHE A 253 -12.28 -2.00 -4.69
N GLY A 254 -12.74 -1.71 -5.91
CA GLY A 254 -12.05 -2.08 -7.15
C GLY A 254 -10.61 -1.54 -7.23
N ARG A 255 -10.39 -0.29 -6.79
CA ARG A 255 -9.03 0.30 -6.74
C ARG A 255 -8.11 -0.44 -5.78
N MET A 256 -8.61 -0.80 -4.60
CA MET A 256 -7.85 -1.59 -3.63
C MET A 256 -7.57 -3.01 -4.14
N GLU A 257 -8.54 -3.66 -4.78
CA GLU A 257 -8.32 -4.97 -5.41
C GLU A 257 -7.27 -4.91 -6.51
N ARG A 258 -7.34 -3.88 -7.34
CA ARG A 258 -6.33 -3.65 -8.38
C ARG A 258 -4.95 -3.51 -7.77
N TRP A 259 -4.80 -2.71 -6.72
CA TRP A 259 -3.52 -2.58 -6.00
C TRP A 259 -3.02 -3.90 -5.42
N LEU A 260 -3.89 -4.66 -4.76
CA LEU A 260 -3.55 -5.98 -4.21
C LEU A 260 -3.19 -7.01 -5.30
N SER A 261 -3.67 -6.83 -6.53
CA SER A 261 -3.37 -7.73 -7.65
C SER A 261 -2.12 -7.34 -8.45
N GLU A 262 -1.60 -6.13 -8.26
CA GLU A 262 -0.45 -5.58 -8.97
C GLU A 262 0.78 -5.52 -8.06
N GLY A 263 1.04 -6.62 -7.33
CA GLY A 263 2.25 -6.80 -6.54
C GLY A 263 3.50 -6.86 -7.40
N ILE A 264 4.64 -6.57 -6.78
CA ILE A 264 5.97 -6.49 -7.39
C ILE A 264 6.91 -7.44 -6.65
N ASP A 265 7.71 -8.19 -7.42
CA ASP A 265 8.76 -9.03 -6.89
C ASP A 265 9.81 -8.22 -6.12
N VAL A 266 10.41 -8.79 -5.07
CA VAL A 266 11.56 -8.19 -4.38
C VAL A 266 12.83 -8.93 -4.75
N ALA A 267 13.91 -8.19 -5.02
CA ALA A 267 15.23 -8.75 -5.24
C ALA A 267 15.62 -9.69 -4.08
N GLY A 268 15.98 -10.95 -4.38
CA GLY A 268 16.13 -11.98 -3.35
C GLY A 268 17.20 -11.67 -2.31
N ALA A 269 18.32 -11.05 -2.70
CA ALA A 269 19.35 -10.64 -1.75
C ALA A 269 18.87 -9.52 -0.81
N THR A 270 18.09 -8.56 -1.32
CA THR A 270 17.45 -7.51 -0.50
C THR A 270 16.42 -8.11 0.45
N PHE A 271 15.58 -9.02 -0.04
CA PHE A 271 14.59 -9.70 0.80
C PHE A 271 15.26 -10.50 1.93
N ALA A 272 16.32 -11.25 1.63
CA ALA A 272 17.06 -12.00 2.64
C ALA A 272 17.63 -11.09 3.74
N GLN A 273 18.31 -10.01 3.35
CA GLN A 273 18.87 -9.03 4.30
C GLN A 273 17.80 -8.28 5.11
N PHE A 274 16.55 -8.24 4.64
CA PHE A 274 15.46 -7.58 5.35
C PHE A 274 14.80 -8.49 6.38
N VAL A 275 14.80 -9.81 6.13
CA VAL A 275 14.22 -10.80 7.06
C VAL A 275 15.22 -11.23 8.14
N GLU A 276 16.52 -11.24 7.81
CA GLU A 276 17.64 -11.45 8.76
C GLU A 276 17.80 -10.29 9.75
#